data_AF-A0A2H3J5R7-F1
#
_entry.id   AF-A0A2H3J5R7-F1
#
_cell.length_a   1.000
_cell.length_b   1.000
_cell.length_c   1.000
_cell.angle_alpha   90.00
_cell.angle_beta   90.00
_cell.angle_gamma   90.00
#
_symmetry.space_group_name_H-M   'P 1'
#
loop_
_entity.id
_entity.type
_entity.pdbx_description
1 polymer ?
#
loop_
_entity_poly.entity_id
_entity_poly.type
_entity_poly.pdbx_seq_one_letter_code
_entity_poly.pdbx_strand_id
1 'polypeptide(L)'
;MKITIEMFKLLCVASQMDASFMALVLSMGKKSQPQDEHFMGSYARFYNINQPKVFPVKEGGQAVKSLVLGLGYKIRYFERHGRDLKDPWSCRQSVVHQSYSFENNLANLIIIHPPLKFNELIEDVKAELDVHPLDFHLRYIVAATQNWREYFDYIHSYLLSLVSNILNFRNQDLLVTNGLHLAKLTELNHRDSETLVDMAATSSRDSKTTRIATMIAMFYLPASLVLSFFSTGFVEFDSGGQSGLSVNGHIWIPFVSIVALGLTTLFGFWVWHRRGAISHGHLKNP
;
A
#
# COMPACT_ATOMS: atom_id res chain seq x y z
N MET A 1 10.69 -24.15 45.50
CA MET A 1 9.83 -25.11 46.23
C MET A 1 8.68 -25.54 45.31
N LYS A 2 8.45 -26.84 45.09
CA LYS A 2 7.28 -27.30 44.30
C LYS A 2 6.08 -27.44 45.25
N ILE A 3 5.11 -26.52 45.14
CA ILE A 3 3.88 -26.56 45.93
C ILE A 3 2.93 -27.58 45.30
N THR A 4 2.45 -28.55 46.07
CA THR A 4 1.43 -29.50 45.61
C THR A 4 0.04 -28.86 45.71
N ILE A 5 -0.93 -29.40 44.96
CA ILE A 5 -2.32 -28.90 44.96
C ILE A 5 -2.91 -28.92 46.38
N GLU A 6 -2.61 -29.95 47.17
CA GLU A 6 -3.09 -30.07 48.56
C GLU A 6 -2.47 -29.01 49.48
N MET A 7 -1.17 -28.71 49.33
CA MET A 7 -0.54 -27.61 50.06
C MET A 7 -1.14 -26.26 49.67
N PHE A 8 -1.45 -26.07 48.38
CA PHE A 8 -2.11 -24.85 47.91
C PHE A 8 -3.52 -24.71 48.49
N LYS A 9 -4.33 -25.79 48.50
CA LYS A 9 -5.66 -25.79 49.14
C LYS A 9 -5.59 -25.44 50.63
N LEU A 10 -4.62 -26.03 51.35
CA LEU A 10 -4.41 -25.71 52.77
C LEU A 10 -4.06 -24.23 52.97
N LEU A 11 -3.21 -23.66 52.13
CA LEU A 11 -2.90 -22.21 52.14
C LEU A 11 -4.13 -21.36 51.85
N CYS A 12 -4.98 -21.77 50.90
CA CYS A 12 -6.22 -21.04 50.58
C CYS A 12 -7.19 -21.01 51.76
N VAL A 13 -7.34 -22.14 52.45
CA VAL A 13 -8.22 -22.27 53.62
C VAL A 13 -7.66 -21.48 54.81
N ALA A 14 -6.35 -21.60 55.08
CA ALA A 14 -5.69 -20.88 56.17
C ALA A 14 -5.72 -19.36 55.99
N SER A 15 -5.65 -18.87 54.75
CA SER A 15 -5.64 -17.44 54.44
C SER A 15 -7.04 -16.84 54.21
N GLN A 16 -8.12 -17.62 54.40
CA GLN A 16 -9.50 -17.25 54.11
C GLN A 16 -9.68 -16.58 52.73
N MET A 17 -9.11 -17.19 51.70
CA MET A 17 -9.06 -16.59 50.37
C MET A 17 -10.45 -16.34 49.78
N ASP A 18 -10.61 -15.17 49.15
CA ASP A 18 -11.84 -14.81 48.48
C ASP A 18 -12.08 -15.65 47.21
N ALA A 19 -13.35 -15.90 46.88
CA ALA A 19 -13.73 -16.62 45.67
C ALA A 19 -13.23 -15.92 44.39
N SER A 20 -13.11 -14.58 44.41
CA SER A 20 -12.57 -13.82 43.29
C SER A 20 -11.08 -14.06 43.06
N PHE A 21 -10.30 -14.40 44.10
CA PHE A 21 -8.91 -14.81 43.93
C PHE A 21 -8.80 -16.14 43.18
N MET A 22 -9.64 -17.11 43.54
CA MET A 22 -9.66 -18.41 42.87
C MET A 22 -10.01 -18.28 41.39
N ALA A 23 -10.91 -17.36 41.02
CA ALA A 23 -11.18 -17.04 39.63
C ALA A 23 -9.92 -16.52 38.90
N LEU A 24 -9.11 -15.66 39.53
CA LEU A 24 -7.83 -15.21 38.96
C LEU A 24 -6.84 -16.36 38.79
N VAL A 25 -6.70 -17.23 39.79
CA VAL A 25 -5.77 -18.37 39.73
C VAL A 25 -6.20 -19.40 38.68
N LEU A 26 -7.49 -19.72 38.60
CA LEU A 26 -8.02 -20.62 37.58
C LEU A 26 -7.84 -20.06 36.17
N SER A 27 -7.88 -18.73 36.01
CA SER A 27 -7.59 -18.06 34.74
C SER A 27 -6.10 -18.11 34.33
N MET A 28 -5.21 -18.62 35.17
CA MET A 28 -3.82 -18.95 34.81
C MET A 28 -3.71 -20.35 34.20
N GLY A 29 -4.81 -21.11 34.16
CA GLY A 29 -4.90 -22.49 33.69
C GLY A 29 -4.54 -22.66 32.22
N LYS A 30 -4.49 -23.94 31.80
CA LYS A 30 -3.97 -24.39 30.50
C LYS A 30 -4.66 -23.66 29.35
N LYS A 31 -3.90 -22.84 28.61
CA LYS A 31 -4.36 -22.22 27.35
C LYS A 31 -4.85 -23.32 26.42
N SER A 32 -6.16 -23.37 26.18
CA SER A 32 -6.79 -24.35 25.29
C SER A 32 -6.70 -23.93 23.82
N GLN A 33 -6.50 -22.62 23.56
CA GLN A 33 -6.39 -22.05 22.22
C GLN A 33 -5.33 -20.94 22.16
N PRO A 34 -4.75 -20.65 20.97
CA PRO A 34 -3.79 -19.55 20.75
C PRO A 34 -4.47 -18.16 20.68
N GLN A 35 -5.72 -18.04 21.10
CA GLN A 35 -6.42 -16.77 21.19
C GLN A 35 -6.08 -16.08 22.50
N ASP A 36 -5.90 -14.76 22.45
CA ASP A 36 -5.54 -13.97 23.61
C ASP A 36 -6.75 -13.86 24.53
N GLU A 37 -6.84 -14.73 25.54
CA GLU A 37 -7.84 -14.55 26.59
C GLU A 37 -7.46 -13.29 27.39
N HIS A 38 -8.12 -12.18 27.08
CA HIS A 38 -8.01 -10.87 27.74
C HIS A 38 -8.58 -10.85 29.16
N PHE A 39 -8.38 -11.93 29.93
CA PHE A 39 -8.74 -11.89 31.32
C PHE A 39 -7.63 -11.16 32.08
N MET A 40 -7.63 -9.83 32.13
CA MET A 40 -6.90 -9.06 33.15
C MET A 40 -7.90 -8.70 34.25
N GLY A 41 -8.25 -9.71 35.05
CA GLY A 41 -9.15 -9.50 36.17
C GLY A 41 -8.47 -8.71 37.28
N SER A 42 -9.19 -7.77 37.86
CA SER A 42 -8.87 -7.18 39.16
C SER A 42 -10.12 -7.15 40.02
N TYR A 43 -9.94 -7.14 41.33
CA TYR A 43 -11.00 -6.90 42.29
C TYR A 43 -10.44 -6.13 43.48
N ALA A 44 -11.28 -5.29 44.06
CA ALA A 44 -11.10 -4.70 45.37
C ALA A 44 -12.42 -4.87 46.12
N ARG A 45 -12.38 -5.48 47.30
CA ARG A 45 -13.58 -5.75 48.09
C ARG A 45 -13.31 -5.53 49.56
N PHE A 46 -14.23 -4.83 50.21
CA PHE A 46 -14.33 -4.80 51.65
C PHE A 46 -15.32 -5.89 52.10
N TYR A 47 -14.92 -6.72 53.05
CA TYR A 47 -15.82 -7.72 53.64
C TYR A 47 -15.60 -7.81 55.15
N ASN A 48 -16.59 -8.39 55.82
CA ASN A 48 -16.55 -8.60 57.26
C ASN A 48 -16.31 -10.09 57.53
N ILE A 49 -15.37 -10.40 58.41
CA ILE A 49 -15.06 -11.79 58.80
C ILE A 49 -16.29 -12.47 59.43
N ASN A 50 -17.20 -11.70 60.04
CA ASN A 50 -18.34 -12.18 60.83
C ASN A 50 -19.67 -12.21 60.07
N GLN A 51 -19.68 -12.24 58.73
CA GLN A 51 -20.88 -12.70 58.02
C GLN A 51 -20.82 -14.23 57.88
N PRO A 52 -21.60 -15.00 58.67
CA PRO A 52 -21.71 -16.42 58.44
C PRO A 52 -22.32 -16.62 57.06
N LYS A 53 -21.64 -17.38 56.18
CA LYS A 53 -22.24 -17.79 54.91
C LYS A 53 -23.42 -18.77 55.11
N VAL A 54 -23.67 -19.29 56.32
CA VAL A 54 -24.83 -20.14 56.65
C VAL A 54 -25.16 -20.06 58.17
N PHE A 55 -26.45 -19.82 58.49
CA PHE A 55 -27.21 -19.77 59.77
C PHE A 55 -26.76 -18.82 60.92
N PRO A 56 -27.68 -17.97 61.47
CA PRO A 56 -27.40 -17.16 62.64
C PRO A 56 -27.69 -17.94 63.92
N VAL A 57 -26.69 -18.09 64.78
CA VAL A 57 -26.92 -18.31 66.22
C VAL A 57 -26.58 -17.00 66.91
N LYS A 58 -27.59 -16.36 67.51
CA LYS A 58 -27.42 -15.20 68.37
C LYS A 58 -27.13 -15.67 69.78
N GLU A 59 -25.97 -15.34 70.32
CA GLU A 59 -25.80 -15.14 71.77
C GLU A 59 -24.87 -13.96 72.04
N GLY A 60 -25.44 -12.93 72.68
CA GLY A 60 -24.87 -12.32 73.89
C GLY A 60 -23.46 -11.73 73.90
N GLY A 61 -22.81 -11.46 72.77
CA GLY A 61 -21.53 -10.77 72.72
C GLY A 61 -21.51 -9.76 71.59
N GLN A 62 -21.09 -8.52 71.87
CA GLN A 62 -20.96 -7.45 70.89
C GLN A 62 -19.91 -7.87 69.85
N ALA A 63 -20.36 -8.47 68.75
CA ALA A 63 -19.47 -8.96 67.69
C ALA A 63 -18.76 -7.75 67.04
N VAL A 64 -17.49 -7.56 67.38
CA VAL A 64 -16.61 -6.59 66.72
C VAL A 64 -16.58 -6.96 65.24
N LYS A 65 -17.08 -6.06 64.40
CA LYS A 65 -17.14 -6.23 62.95
C LYS A 65 -15.72 -6.08 62.39
N SER A 66 -14.96 -7.16 62.30
CA SER A 66 -13.63 -7.14 61.70
C SER A 66 -13.73 -6.85 60.21
N LEU A 67 -13.31 -5.64 59.81
CA LEU A 67 -13.28 -5.21 58.43
C LEU A 67 -11.99 -5.73 57.77
N VAL A 68 -12.11 -6.31 56.59
CA VAL A 68 -10.98 -6.77 55.78
C VAL A 68 -11.07 -6.19 54.38
N LEU A 69 -9.96 -5.67 53.87
CA LEU A 69 -9.80 -5.28 52.48
C LEU A 69 -9.11 -6.41 51.72
N GLY A 70 -9.79 -6.98 50.72
CA GLY A 70 -9.23 -7.88 49.73
C GLY A 70 -8.96 -7.15 48.42
N LEU A 71 -7.70 -7.09 48.02
CA LEU A 71 -7.26 -6.59 46.72
C LEU A 71 -6.64 -7.74 45.94
N GLY A 72 -6.90 -7.83 44.65
CA GLY A 72 -6.23 -8.81 43.81
C GLY A 72 -6.29 -8.43 42.35
N TYR A 73 -5.21 -8.72 41.63
CA TYR A 73 -5.14 -8.47 40.20
C TYR A 73 -4.23 -9.46 39.51
N LYS A 74 -4.47 -9.65 38.22
CA LYS A 74 -3.57 -10.36 37.32
C LYS A 74 -2.84 -9.36 36.43
N ILE A 75 -1.52 -9.47 36.38
CA ILE A 75 -0.66 -8.68 35.50
C ILE A 75 0.08 -9.57 34.51
N ARG A 76 0.42 -9.01 33.35
CA ARG A 76 1.33 -9.63 32.39
C ARG A 76 2.66 -8.88 32.41
N TYR A 77 3.76 -9.61 32.32
CA TYR A 77 5.11 -9.05 32.29
C TYR A 77 5.98 -9.82 31.30
N PHE A 78 7.01 -9.17 30.80
CA PHE A 78 7.88 -9.73 29.76
C PHE A 78 9.27 -10.00 30.33
N GLU A 79 9.77 -11.21 30.08
CA GLU A 79 11.11 -11.63 30.48
C GLU A 79 11.77 -12.48 29.41
N ARG A 80 13.08 -12.36 29.33
CA ARG A 80 13.91 -13.23 28.49
C ARG A 80 13.90 -14.64 29.08
N HIS A 81 13.64 -15.63 28.24
CA HIS A 81 13.61 -17.02 28.70
C HIS A 81 14.98 -17.73 28.61
N GLY A 82 16.00 -17.09 28.01
CA GLY A 82 17.37 -17.62 27.93
C GLY A 82 17.52 -18.92 27.13
N ARG A 83 16.60 -19.19 26.19
CA ARG A 83 16.63 -20.38 25.33
C ARG A 83 17.00 -19.94 23.91
N ASP A 84 17.57 -20.86 23.15
CA ASP A 84 17.85 -20.64 21.73
C ASP A 84 16.57 -20.80 20.90
N LEU A 85 15.72 -19.77 20.93
CA LEU A 85 14.48 -19.68 20.16
C LEU A 85 14.49 -18.37 19.37
N LYS A 86 13.79 -18.36 18.23
CA LYS A 86 13.69 -17.18 17.35
C LYS A 86 13.16 -15.94 18.09
N ASP A 87 12.19 -16.11 18.98
CA ASP A 87 11.73 -15.06 19.88
C ASP A 87 12.43 -15.22 21.23
N PRO A 88 13.23 -14.23 21.69
CA PRO A 88 13.92 -14.30 22.98
C PRO A 88 13.02 -13.94 24.17
N TRP A 89 11.83 -13.38 23.92
CA TRP A 89 10.93 -12.89 24.96
C TRP A 89 9.81 -13.90 25.27
N SER A 90 9.40 -13.92 26.53
CA SER A 90 8.24 -14.68 26.99
C SER A 90 7.27 -13.76 27.71
N CYS A 91 6.01 -13.76 27.26
CA CYS A 91 4.91 -13.13 27.99
C CYS A 91 4.50 -14.04 29.15
N ARG A 92 4.75 -13.59 30.37
CA ARG A 92 4.42 -14.29 31.61
C ARG A 92 3.22 -13.64 32.26
N GLN A 93 2.59 -14.38 33.16
CA GLN A 93 1.44 -13.92 33.92
C GLN A 93 1.72 -14.11 35.40
N SER A 94 1.24 -13.17 36.21
CA SER A 94 1.35 -13.27 37.66
C SER A 94 0.07 -12.76 38.29
N VAL A 95 -0.29 -13.38 39.40
CA VAL A 95 -1.45 -13.01 40.20
C VAL A 95 -0.94 -12.52 41.54
N VAL A 96 -1.42 -11.35 41.93
CA VAL A 96 -1.14 -10.73 43.23
C VAL A 96 -2.45 -10.68 43.99
N HIS A 97 -2.41 -11.07 45.27
CA HIS A 97 -3.50 -10.91 46.21
C HIS A 97 -2.99 -10.36 47.53
N GLN A 98 -3.64 -9.32 48.01
CA GLN A 98 -3.46 -8.76 49.32
C GLN A 98 -4.77 -8.88 50.10
N SER A 99 -4.71 -9.37 51.33
CA SER A 99 -5.77 -9.20 52.32
C SER A 99 -5.24 -8.41 53.52
N TYR A 100 -5.95 -7.36 53.90
CA TYR A 100 -5.56 -6.46 54.99
C TYR A 100 -6.64 -6.42 56.06
N SER A 101 -6.31 -6.85 57.28
CA SER A 101 -7.19 -6.80 58.44
C SER A 101 -6.99 -5.48 59.18
N PHE A 102 -8.04 -4.65 59.20
CA PHE A 102 -8.01 -3.37 59.91
C PHE A 102 -7.94 -3.52 61.43
N GLU A 103 -8.38 -4.67 61.96
CA GLU A 103 -8.37 -4.97 63.40
C GLU A 103 -6.97 -5.33 63.89
N ASN A 104 -6.28 -6.20 63.16
CA ASN A 104 -4.95 -6.69 63.57
C ASN A 104 -3.81 -5.84 62.99
N ASN A 105 -4.10 -4.91 62.08
CA ASN A 105 -3.10 -4.18 61.29
C ASN A 105 -2.11 -5.13 60.59
N LEU A 106 -2.64 -6.25 60.06
CA LEU A 106 -1.86 -7.28 59.39
C LEU A 106 -2.25 -7.37 57.91
N ALA A 107 -1.23 -7.33 57.05
CA ALA A 107 -1.34 -7.54 55.62
C ALA A 107 -0.81 -8.93 55.25
N ASN A 108 -1.67 -9.76 54.66
CA ASN A 108 -1.28 -11.02 54.04
C ASN A 108 -1.14 -10.81 52.54
N LEU A 109 0.04 -11.10 51.99
CA LEU A 109 0.37 -10.93 50.58
C LEU A 109 0.72 -12.28 49.95
N ILE A 110 0.04 -12.61 48.85
CA ILE A 110 0.25 -13.86 48.10
C ILE A 110 0.49 -13.50 46.65
N ILE A 111 1.64 -13.94 46.15
CA ILE A 111 2.09 -13.65 44.78
C ILE A 111 2.43 -14.96 44.09
N ILE A 112 1.86 -15.16 42.91
CA ILE A 112 2.07 -16.34 42.09
C ILE A 112 2.90 -15.92 40.87
N HIS A 113 4.05 -16.58 40.65
CA HIS A 113 4.98 -16.28 39.56
C HIS A 113 5.44 -14.81 39.49
N PRO A 114 6.06 -14.26 40.56
CA PRO A 114 6.58 -12.89 40.54
C PRO A 114 7.65 -12.68 39.45
N PRO A 115 7.81 -11.45 38.93
CA PRO A 115 8.97 -11.08 38.11
C PRO A 115 10.28 -11.34 38.86
N LEU A 116 11.35 -11.70 38.15
CA LEU A 116 12.65 -12.02 38.77
C LEU A 116 13.18 -10.85 39.60
N LYS A 117 13.08 -9.63 39.06
CA LYS A 117 13.55 -8.39 39.68
C LYS A 117 12.72 -7.94 40.89
N PHE A 118 11.52 -8.50 41.07
CA PHE A 118 10.70 -8.18 42.23
C PHE A 118 11.34 -8.68 43.53
N ASN A 119 12.08 -9.80 43.48
CA ASN A 119 12.78 -10.32 44.66
C ASN A 119 13.87 -9.35 45.14
N GLU A 120 14.61 -8.73 44.21
CA GLU A 120 15.62 -7.72 44.51
C GLU A 120 14.98 -6.49 45.19
N LEU A 121 13.86 -5.99 44.66
CA LEU A 121 13.16 -4.83 45.21
C LEU A 121 12.53 -5.07 46.60
N ILE A 122 12.27 -6.32 46.99
CA ILE A 122 11.76 -6.65 48.34
C ILE A 122 12.89 -6.68 49.36
N GLU A 123 14.10 -7.07 48.97
CA GLU A 123 15.24 -7.09 49.89
C GLU A 123 15.54 -5.69 50.43
N ASP A 124 15.38 -4.66 49.60
CA ASP A 124 15.49 -3.26 49.99
C ASP A 124 14.43 -2.85 51.03
N VAL A 125 13.20 -3.37 50.93
CA VAL A 125 12.07 -3.03 51.82
C VAL A 125 12.22 -3.63 53.21
N LYS A 126 12.85 -4.81 53.33
CA LYS A 126 13.10 -5.43 54.64
C LYS A 126 13.96 -4.56 55.55
N ALA A 127 14.67 -3.57 54.99
CA ALA A 127 15.48 -2.61 55.72
C ALA A 127 14.69 -1.38 56.22
N GLU A 128 13.46 -1.13 55.73
CA GLU A 128 12.61 -0.01 56.15
C GLU A 128 11.57 -0.46 57.20
N LEU A 129 11.47 0.27 58.32
CA LEU A 129 10.74 -0.16 59.52
C LEU A 129 9.22 0.09 59.50
N ASP A 130 8.69 0.84 58.51
CA ASP A 130 7.27 1.24 58.49
C ASP A 130 6.77 1.50 57.05
N VAL A 131 6.57 0.42 56.30
CA VAL A 131 6.16 0.49 54.89
C VAL A 131 4.66 0.23 54.75
N HIS A 132 3.95 1.17 54.13
CA HIS A 132 2.51 1.06 53.89
C HIS A 132 2.20 -0.19 53.04
N PRO A 133 1.15 -0.98 53.33
CA PRO A 133 0.86 -2.23 52.63
C PRO A 133 0.67 -2.11 51.11
N LEU A 134 0.26 -0.93 50.61
CA LEU A 134 0.15 -0.67 49.17
C LEU A 134 1.48 -0.40 48.45
N ASP A 135 2.56 -0.12 49.18
CA ASP A 135 3.88 0.11 48.59
C ASP A 135 4.40 -1.13 47.84
N PHE A 136 4.10 -2.32 48.37
CA PHE A 136 4.39 -3.59 47.71
C PHE A 136 3.78 -3.67 46.30
N HIS A 137 2.58 -3.12 46.11
CA HIS A 137 1.92 -3.12 44.80
C HIS A 137 2.60 -2.17 43.81
N LEU A 138 3.04 -1.00 44.27
CA LEU A 138 3.79 -0.05 43.44
C LEU A 138 5.11 -0.66 42.98
N ARG A 139 5.90 -1.22 43.90
CA ARG A 139 7.17 -1.90 43.58
C ARG A 139 6.98 -3.10 42.67
N TYR A 140 5.89 -3.84 42.89
CA TYR A 140 5.54 -4.95 42.03
C TYR A 140 5.22 -4.50 40.59
N ILE A 141 4.47 -3.42 40.41
CA ILE A 141 4.20 -2.84 39.08
C ILE A 141 5.48 -2.34 38.43
N VAL A 142 6.38 -1.71 39.19
CA VAL A 142 7.71 -1.30 38.71
C VAL A 142 8.50 -2.51 38.21
N ALA A 143 8.57 -3.59 38.98
CA ALA A 143 9.25 -4.83 38.56
C ALA A 143 8.63 -5.43 37.29
N ALA A 144 7.30 -5.45 37.21
CA ALA A 144 6.57 -6.00 36.06
C ALA A 144 6.75 -5.18 34.77
N THR A 145 6.97 -3.86 34.91
CA THR A 145 7.11 -2.92 33.77
C THR A 145 8.56 -2.68 33.36
N GLN A 146 9.54 -3.09 34.16
CA GLN A 146 10.94 -2.75 33.95
C GLN A 146 11.51 -3.19 32.59
N ASN A 147 11.09 -4.34 32.08
CA ASN A 147 11.58 -4.87 30.80
C ASN A 147 10.69 -4.48 29.60
N TRP A 148 9.60 -3.74 29.82
CA TRP A 148 8.68 -3.39 28.74
C TRP A 148 9.35 -2.54 27.67
N ARG A 149 10.26 -1.64 28.06
CA ARG A 149 10.99 -0.80 27.11
C ARG A 149 11.83 -1.63 26.14
N GLU A 150 12.67 -2.52 26.65
CA GLU A 150 13.48 -3.40 25.80
C GLU A 150 12.62 -4.31 24.91
N TYR A 151 11.49 -4.79 25.43
CA TYR A 151 10.55 -5.59 24.66
C TYR A 151 9.91 -4.79 23.51
N PHE A 152 9.48 -3.55 23.77
CA PHE A 152 8.95 -2.68 22.72
C PHE A 152 10.01 -2.34 21.68
N ASP A 153 11.24 -2.05 22.08
CA ASP A 153 12.34 -1.78 21.16
C ASP A 153 12.63 -2.99 20.27
N TYR A 154 12.55 -4.20 20.83
CA TYR A 154 12.65 -5.47 20.08
C TYR A 154 11.52 -5.63 19.06
N ILE A 155 10.26 -5.46 19.48
CA ILE A 155 9.11 -5.57 18.57
C ILE A 155 9.20 -4.51 17.48
N HIS A 156 9.54 -3.27 17.84
CA HIS A 156 9.67 -2.18 16.89
C HIS A 156 10.70 -2.51 15.81
N SER A 157 11.89 -2.95 16.24
CA SER A 157 12.96 -3.36 15.33
C SER A 157 12.55 -4.55 14.46
N TYR A 158 11.86 -5.53 15.04
CA TYR A 158 11.33 -6.69 14.30
C TYR A 158 10.30 -6.26 13.25
N LEU A 159 9.34 -5.40 13.60
CA LEU A 159 8.35 -4.87 12.67
C LEU A 159 8.99 -4.07 11.54
N LEU A 160 9.95 -3.20 11.85
CA LEU A 160 10.69 -2.45 10.83
C LEU A 160 11.43 -3.39 9.86
N SER A 161 12.02 -4.47 10.37
CA SER A 161 12.69 -5.46 9.52
C SER A 161 11.71 -6.18 8.59
N LEU A 162 10.52 -6.54 9.09
CA LEU A 162 9.47 -7.16 8.28
C LEU A 162 8.95 -6.22 7.19
N VAL A 163 8.68 -4.95 7.53
CA VAL A 163 8.22 -3.94 6.57
C VAL A 163 9.28 -3.70 5.50
N SER A 164 10.55 -3.54 5.91
CA SER A 164 11.67 -3.40 4.97
C SER A 164 11.77 -4.60 4.02
N ASN A 165 11.67 -5.82 4.55
CA ASN A 165 11.71 -7.04 3.73
C ASN A 165 10.56 -7.11 2.72
N ILE A 166 9.33 -6.74 3.13
CA ILE A 166 8.17 -6.69 2.25
C ILE A 166 8.37 -5.64 1.14
N LEU A 167 8.85 -4.44 1.49
CA LEU A 167 9.13 -3.38 0.53
C LEU A 167 10.21 -3.79 -0.47
N ASN A 168 11.28 -4.42 -0.01
CA ASN A 168 12.35 -4.92 -0.86
C ASN A 168 11.86 -6.00 -1.83
N PHE A 169 11.05 -6.94 -1.34
CA PHE A 169 10.43 -7.95 -2.20
C PHE A 169 9.55 -7.33 -3.29
N ARG A 170 8.70 -6.35 -2.92
CA ARG A 170 7.86 -5.62 -3.88
C ARG A 170 8.69 -4.82 -4.89
N ASN A 171 9.76 -4.16 -4.45
CA ASN A 171 10.65 -3.43 -5.35
C ASN A 171 11.32 -4.36 -6.36
N GLN A 172 11.78 -5.53 -5.92
CA GLN A 172 12.37 -6.53 -6.83
C GLN A 172 11.36 -7.02 -7.87
N ASP A 173 10.13 -7.32 -7.45
CA ASP A 173 9.05 -7.76 -8.34
C ASP A 173 8.68 -6.69 -9.39
N LEU A 174 8.61 -5.42 -8.98
CA LEU A 174 8.38 -4.29 -9.88
C LEU A 174 9.53 -4.09 -10.87
N LEU A 175 10.79 -4.25 -10.44
CA LEU A 175 11.95 -4.14 -11.32
C LEU A 175 11.94 -5.23 -12.40
N VAL A 176 11.62 -6.47 -12.03
CA VAL A 176 11.49 -7.59 -12.99
C VAL A 176 10.34 -7.33 -13.97
N THR A 177 9.19 -6.92 -13.46
CA THR A 177 8.00 -6.64 -14.27
C THR A 177 8.25 -5.49 -15.24
N ASN A 178 8.82 -4.38 -14.77
CA ASN A 178 9.19 -3.24 -15.61
C ASN A 178 10.21 -3.64 -16.68
N GLY A 179 11.22 -4.46 -16.34
CA GLY A 179 12.16 -4.99 -17.31
C GLY A 179 11.48 -5.80 -18.42
N LEU A 180 10.52 -6.65 -18.07
CA LEU A 180 9.73 -7.42 -19.03
C LEU A 180 8.83 -6.54 -19.91
N HIS A 181 8.18 -5.54 -19.33
CA HIS A 181 7.40 -4.56 -20.08
C HIS A 181 8.27 -3.76 -21.05
N LEU A 182 9.45 -3.32 -20.62
CA LEU A 182 10.41 -2.61 -21.47
C LEU A 182 10.87 -3.51 -22.63
N ALA A 183 11.23 -4.78 -22.36
CA ALA A 183 11.60 -5.73 -23.40
C ALA A 183 10.46 -5.95 -24.42
N LYS A 184 9.21 -6.01 -23.95
CA LYS A 184 8.03 -6.12 -24.81
C LYS A 184 7.79 -4.85 -25.63
N LEU A 185 7.96 -3.67 -25.04
CA LEU A 185 7.81 -2.39 -25.73
C LEU A 185 8.91 -2.18 -26.77
N THR A 186 10.15 -2.58 -26.48
CA THR A 186 11.25 -2.51 -27.47
C THR A 186 11.00 -3.45 -28.64
N GLU A 187 10.45 -4.63 -28.40
CA GLU A 187 10.07 -5.58 -29.45
C GLU A 187 8.95 -5.02 -30.33
N LEU A 188 7.88 -4.47 -29.73
CA LEU A 188 6.80 -3.84 -30.47
C LEU A 188 7.29 -2.63 -31.27
N ASN A 189 8.10 -1.77 -30.66
CA ASN A 189 8.68 -0.62 -31.35
C ASN A 189 9.61 -1.04 -32.49
N HIS A 190 10.36 -2.13 -32.33
CA HIS A 190 11.19 -2.66 -33.40
C HIS A 190 10.34 -3.11 -34.59
N ARG A 191 9.26 -3.86 -34.35
CA ARG A 191 8.30 -4.25 -35.40
C ARG A 191 7.60 -3.05 -36.03
N ASP A 192 7.13 -2.10 -35.22
CA ASP A 192 6.51 -0.88 -35.71
C ASP A 192 7.51 -0.12 -36.61
N SER A 193 8.77 -0.03 -36.21
CA SER A 193 9.82 0.57 -37.03
C SER A 193 10.03 -0.18 -38.36
N GLU A 194 9.98 -1.50 -38.40
CA GLU A 194 10.05 -2.26 -39.65
C GLU A 194 8.87 -1.93 -40.57
N THR A 195 7.64 -1.90 -40.01
CA THR A 195 6.45 -1.54 -40.79
C THR A 195 6.49 -0.10 -41.29
N LEU A 196 7.03 0.83 -40.50
CA LEU A 196 7.20 2.22 -40.91
C LEU A 196 8.21 2.37 -42.06
N VAL A 197 9.28 1.57 -42.08
CA VAL A 197 10.24 1.54 -43.20
C VAL A 197 9.56 1.05 -44.47
N ASP A 198 8.75 -0.01 -44.40
CA ASP A 198 7.99 -0.52 -45.55
C ASP A 198 6.91 0.47 -46.02
N MET A 199 6.17 1.06 -45.08
CA MET A 199 5.21 2.14 -45.36
C MET A 199 5.88 3.36 -45.98
N ALA A 200 7.10 3.74 -45.56
CA ALA A 200 7.84 4.85 -46.17
C ALA A 200 8.29 4.51 -47.60
N ALA A 201 8.70 3.26 -47.85
CA ALA A 201 9.06 2.80 -49.19
C ALA A 201 7.86 2.81 -50.15
N THR A 202 6.71 2.30 -49.69
CA THR A 202 5.44 2.34 -50.44
C THR A 202 4.95 3.78 -50.63
N SER A 203 4.97 4.62 -49.59
CA SER A 203 4.63 6.04 -49.66
C SER A 203 5.52 6.83 -50.62
N SER A 204 6.82 6.49 -50.72
CA SER A 204 7.71 7.08 -51.72
C SER A 204 7.28 6.73 -53.14
N ARG A 205 6.83 5.48 -53.36
CA ARG A 205 6.29 5.06 -54.65
C ARG A 205 4.97 5.76 -54.96
N ASP A 206 4.07 5.85 -53.98
CA ASP A 206 2.78 6.55 -54.13
C ASP A 206 3.01 8.04 -54.44
N SER A 207 4.01 8.66 -53.81
CA SER A 207 4.42 10.04 -54.10
C SER A 207 4.84 10.22 -55.57
N LYS A 208 5.52 9.24 -56.18
CA LYS A 208 5.87 9.29 -57.61
C LYS A 208 4.62 9.23 -58.50
N THR A 209 3.66 8.37 -58.16
CA THR A 209 2.39 8.23 -58.90
C THR A 209 1.56 9.50 -58.85
N THR A 210 1.40 10.09 -57.65
CA THR A 210 0.67 11.35 -57.46
C THR A 210 1.33 12.50 -58.23
N ARG A 211 2.66 12.52 -58.29
CA ARG A 211 3.40 13.54 -59.06
C ARG A 211 3.16 13.43 -60.56
N ILE A 212 3.04 12.21 -61.11
CA ILE A 212 2.75 12.03 -62.54
C ILE A 212 1.30 12.43 -62.86
N ALA A 213 0.33 12.02 -62.03
CA ALA A 213 -1.07 12.37 -62.23
C ALA A 213 -1.29 13.90 -62.22
N THR A 214 -0.62 14.60 -61.29
CA THR A 214 -0.66 16.08 -61.22
C THR A 214 0.01 16.75 -62.42
N MET A 215 1.09 16.19 -62.97
CA MET A 215 1.70 16.68 -64.22
C MET A 215 0.73 16.56 -65.41
N ILE A 216 0.02 15.43 -65.54
CA ILE A 216 -0.98 15.23 -66.60
C ILE A 216 -2.12 16.25 -66.45
N ALA A 217 -2.64 16.43 -65.24
CA ALA A 217 -3.70 17.41 -64.97
C ALA A 217 -3.26 18.86 -65.28
N MET A 218 -2.03 19.23 -64.93
CA MET A 218 -1.47 20.56 -65.19
C MET A 218 -1.38 20.88 -66.70
N PHE A 219 -1.17 19.87 -67.54
CA PHE A 219 -1.17 20.03 -68.99
C PHE A 219 -2.58 20.06 -69.58
N TYR A 220 -3.47 19.21 -69.07
CA TYR A 220 -4.81 19.04 -69.63
C TYR A 220 -5.75 20.19 -69.28
N LEU A 221 -5.68 20.71 -68.05
CA LEU A 221 -6.61 21.70 -67.53
C LEU A 221 -6.61 23.03 -68.32
N PRO A 222 -5.46 23.63 -68.69
CA PRO A 222 -5.42 24.81 -69.55
C PRO A 222 -5.88 24.53 -71.00
N ALA A 223 -5.55 23.35 -71.53
CA ALA A 223 -5.94 22.96 -72.88
C ALA A 223 -7.47 22.78 -73.02
N SER A 224 -8.10 22.16 -72.02
CA SER A 224 -9.56 22.04 -71.97
C SER A 224 -10.24 23.40 -71.87
N LEU A 225 -9.69 24.34 -71.09
CA LEU A 225 -10.23 25.69 -70.98
C LEU A 225 -10.26 26.39 -72.34
N VAL A 226 -9.17 26.31 -73.10
CA VAL A 226 -9.11 26.88 -74.45
C VAL A 226 -10.04 26.19 -75.43
N LEU A 227 -10.11 24.86 -75.41
CA LEU A 227 -11.05 24.13 -76.24
C LEU A 227 -12.50 24.56 -75.96
N SER A 228 -12.88 24.73 -74.69
CA SER A 228 -14.21 25.22 -74.31
C SER A 228 -14.47 26.66 -74.77
N PHE A 229 -13.51 27.57 -74.62
CA PHE A 229 -13.66 28.97 -75.08
C PHE A 229 -13.84 29.08 -76.60
N PHE A 230 -13.15 28.24 -77.38
CA PHE A 230 -13.25 28.26 -78.84
C PHE A 230 -14.39 27.39 -79.39
N SER A 231 -14.90 26.43 -78.62
CA SER A 231 -16.08 25.61 -78.99
C SER A 231 -17.35 26.45 -79.12
N THR A 232 -17.51 27.47 -78.28
CA THR A 232 -18.74 28.29 -78.21
C THR A 232 -18.76 29.47 -79.19
N GLY A 233 -17.63 29.83 -79.79
CA GLY A 233 -17.51 31.04 -80.63
C GLY A 233 -17.43 30.82 -82.14
N PHE A 234 -17.42 29.56 -82.62
CA PHE A 234 -17.10 29.27 -84.02
C PHE A 234 -18.30 28.85 -84.90
N VAL A 235 -19.50 28.66 -84.33
CA VAL A 235 -20.70 28.27 -85.09
C VAL A 235 -21.80 29.31 -84.89
N GLU A 236 -21.81 30.33 -85.74
CA GLU A 236 -22.95 31.21 -85.94
C GLU A 236 -23.69 30.74 -87.19
N PHE A 237 -24.89 30.16 -87.02
CA PHE A 237 -25.76 29.82 -88.13
C PHE A 237 -26.52 31.08 -88.55
N ASP A 238 -26.14 31.67 -89.68
CA ASP A 238 -26.90 32.76 -90.28
C ASP A 238 -28.25 32.22 -90.80
N SER A 239 -29.34 32.57 -90.12
CA SER A 239 -30.71 32.24 -90.52
C SER A 239 -31.21 33.22 -91.58
N GLY A 240 -30.53 33.23 -92.72
CA GLY A 240 -30.70 34.24 -93.77
C GLY A 240 -30.49 33.72 -95.19
N GLY A 241 -31.03 32.53 -95.52
CA GLY A 241 -31.41 32.16 -96.89
C GLY A 241 -30.42 32.46 -98.02
N GLN A 242 -29.21 31.90 -97.98
CA GLN A 242 -28.43 31.48 -99.15
C GLN A 242 -27.32 30.53 -98.69
N SER A 243 -27.24 29.37 -99.35
CA SER A 243 -26.33 28.27 -99.03
C SER A 243 -24.87 28.66 -99.27
N GLY A 244 -24.22 29.18 -98.23
CA GLY A 244 -22.78 29.40 -98.16
C GLY A 244 -22.32 29.23 -96.72
N LEU A 245 -21.63 28.13 -96.43
CA LEU A 245 -20.96 27.90 -95.15
C LEU A 245 -19.85 28.96 -95.02
N SER A 246 -20.09 30.07 -94.31
CA SER A 246 -19.08 31.12 -94.10
C SER A 246 -18.08 30.65 -93.03
N VAL A 247 -17.07 29.95 -93.50
CA VAL A 247 -15.90 29.61 -92.68
C VAL A 247 -15.10 30.89 -92.46
N ASN A 248 -15.21 31.49 -91.27
CA ASN A 248 -14.45 32.68 -90.89
C ASN A 248 -12.94 32.46 -91.09
N GLY A 249 -12.28 33.40 -91.77
CA GLY A 249 -10.85 33.35 -92.16
C GLY A 249 -9.83 33.38 -91.02
N HIS A 250 -10.27 33.16 -89.78
CA HIS A 250 -9.45 33.20 -88.56
C HIS A 250 -9.25 31.81 -87.91
N ILE A 251 -9.39 30.72 -88.68
CA ILE A 251 -9.11 29.34 -88.23
C ILE A 251 -7.67 29.16 -87.70
N TRP A 252 -6.73 30.04 -88.05
CA TRP A 252 -5.34 29.94 -87.58
C TRP A 252 -5.16 30.32 -86.09
N ILE A 253 -6.06 31.12 -85.51
CA ILE A 253 -5.98 31.59 -84.11
C ILE A 253 -5.99 30.44 -83.09
N PRO A 254 -6.87 29.42 -83.19
CA PRO A 254 -6.82 28.29 -82.27
C PRO A 254 -5.49 27.54 -82.33
N PHE A 255 -4.90 27.36 -83.52
CA PHE A 255 -3.58 26.73 -83.65
C PHE A 255 -2.47 27.55 -82.98
N VAL A 256 -2.49 28.88 -83.11
CA VAL A 256 -1.52 29.75 -82.43
C VAL A 256 -1.71 29.73 -80.91
N SER A 257 -2.95 29.71 -80.42
CA SER A 257 -3.23 29.65 -78.98
C SER A 257 -2.74 28.33 -78.37
N ILE A 258 -2.89 27.20 -79.09
CA ILE A 258 -2.41 25.88 -78.66
C ILE A 258 -0.88 25.88 -78.54
N VAL A 259 -0.18 26.45 -79.53
CA VAL A 259 1.29 26.54 -79.50
C VAL A 259 1.76 27.45 -78.36
N ALA A 260 1.14 28.62 -78.20
CA ALA A 260 1.48 29.56 -77.12
C ALA A 260 1.28 28.91 -75.74
N LEU A 261 0.16 28.22 -75.51
CA LEU A 261 -0.13 27.53 -74.26
C LEU A 261 0.81 26.35 -74.02
N GLY A 262 1.07 25.54 -75.06
CA GLY A 262 2.07 24.46 -74.98
C GLY A 262 3.43 24.96 -74.51
N LEU A 263 3.88 26.12 -75.03
CA LEU A 263 5.12 26.77 -74.59
C LEU A 263 5.05 27.27 -73.15
N THR A 264 3.93 27.88 -72.72
CA THR A 264 3.79 28.32 -71.32
C THR A 264 3.80 27.15 -70.33
N THR A 265 3.19 26.02 -70.69
CA THR A 265 3.15 24.82 -69.84
C THR A 265 4.53 24.15 -69.77
N LEU A 266 5.25 24.09 -70.89
CA LEU A 266 6.65 23.61 -70.92
C LEU A 266 7.57 24.54 -70.13
N PHE A 267 7.38 25.86 -70.21
CA PHE A 267 8.14 26.83 -69.45
C PHE A 267 7.85 26.72 -67.94
N GLY A 268 6.58 26.59 -67.55
CA GLY A 268 6.17 26.33 -66.17
C GLY A 268 6.76 25.03 -65.62
N PHE A 269 6.75 23.97 -66.41
CA PHE A 269 7.38 22.69 -66.08
C PHE A 269 8.89 22.83 -65.90
N TRP A 270 9.57 23.54 -66.81
CA TRP A 270 11.02 23.77 -66.73
C TRP A 270 11.41 24.55 -65.47
N VAL A 271 10.62 25.58 -65.11
CA VAL A 271 10.83 26.36 -63.87
C VAL A 271 10.59 25.50 -62.63
N TRP A 272 9.54 24.67 -62.60
CA TRP A 272 9.28 23.74 -61.49
C TRP A 272 10.43 22.72 -61.36
N HIS A 273 10.82 22.07 -62.46
CA HIS A 273 11.87 21.06 -62.47
C HIS A 273 13.20 21.61 -61.94
N ARG A 274 13.57 22.85 -62.34
CA ARG A 274 14.76 23.52 -61.79
C ARG A 274 14.64 23.82 -60.29
N ARG A 275 13.47 24.24 -59.80
CA ARG A 275 13.26 24.51 -58.36
C ARG A 275 13.29 23.23 -57.51
N GLY A 276 12.77 22.12 -58.03
CA GLY A 276 12.81 20.82 -57.35
C GLY A 276 14.22 20.25 -57.18
N ALA A 277 15.15 20.55 -58.10
CA ALA A 277 16.54 20.10 -58.00
C ALA A 277 17.34 20.82 -56.90
N ILE A 278 16.96 22.05 -56.55
CA ILE A 278 17.67 22.85 -55.52
C ILE A 278 17.33 22.36 -54.10
N SER A 279 16.14 21.80 -53.87
CA SER A 279 15.71 21.32 -52.54
C SER A 279 16.33 19.99 -52.12
N HIS A 280 16.78 19.13 -53.05
CA HIS A 280 17.45 17.86 -52.73
C HIS A 280 18.96 17.99 -52.50
N GLY A 281 19.56 19.14 -52.82
CA GLY A 281 20.99 19.39 -52.60
C GLY A 281 21.37 19.75 -51.16
N HIS A 282 20.40 20.03 -50.28
CA HIS A 282 20.68 20.57 -48.94
C HIS A 282 20.56 19.55 -47.79
N LEU A 283 20.24 18.28 -48.09
CA LEU A 283 20.19 17.16 -47.11
C LEU A 283 21.30 16.11 -47.32
N LYS A 284 22.28 16.41 -48.18
CA LYS A 284 23.56 15.67 -48.25
C LYS A 284 24.68 16.64 -47.91
N ASN A 285 24.85 16.90 -46.62
CA ASN A 285 26.17 17.16 -46.04
C ASN A 285 26.16 16.50 -44.65
N PRO A 286 27.17 15.68 -44.33
CA PRO A 286 27.32 15.06 -43.01
C PRO A 286 27.58 16.09 -41.91
#